data_AF-A0A7X0ZFG6-F1
#
_entry.id   AF-A0A7X0ZFG6-F1
#
_cell.length_a   1.000
_cell.length_b   1.000
_cell.length_c   1.000
_cell.angle_alpha   90.00
_cell.angle_beta   90.00
_cell.angle_gamma   90.00
#
_symmetry.space_group_name_H-M   'P 1'
#
loop_
_entity.id
_entity.type
_entity.pdbx_description
1 polymer ?
#
loop_
_entity_poly.entity_id
_entity_poly.type
_entity_poly.pdbx_seq_one_letter_code
_entity_poly.pdbx_strand_id
1 'polypeptide(L)'
;MKSFQALFIEKEADNTSLHFRETTLDTLPENEVTIEVHYSGINYKDGLAVLPDGKIVNEYPFIPGIDASGVVVESKSDRFRAGDEVIVTSYDFGVSYFGGYSEIIRVPAEWVVALPKGLTLKEAMILGTAGFTAALSVDALEFSGVTPDTGKIAVSGATGGVGSLSTAILAKRGYSVVASSGKKDAETFLHKLGAREVVSREAFQPEKIRALDTQLYAGAIDCVGGKPLSYLLTAVKYGGAVTTCGMSAGGKLDTTVFPFILRGIQLFGIDSVLCPMPKRERIWNRLATDFKLTNLNELVTEIAFSDLPDALHQIMHGGITGRYLVKIK
;
A
#
# COMPACT_ATOMS: atom_id res chain seq x y z
N MET A 1 -24.51 15.78 -21.59
CA MET A 1 -23.77 15.10 -20.52
C MET A 1 -22.34 15.60 -20.55
N LYS A 2 -21.72 15.85 -19.39
CA LYS A 2 -20.32 16.30 -19.37
C LYS A 2 -19.42 15.10 -19.65
N SER A 3 -18.60 15.22 -20.69
CA SER A 3 -17.49 14.32 -20.93
C SER A 3 -16.40 14.53 -19.88
N PHE A 4 -15.55 13.52 -19.70
CA PHE A 4 -14.42 13.55 -18.76
C PHE A 4 -13.26 12.69 -19.29
N GLN A 5 -12.06 12.91 -18.77
CA GLN A 5 -10.85 12.18 -19.13
C GLN A 5 -10.65 10.92 -18.26
N ALA A 6 -10.19 9.85 -18.90
CA ALA A 6 -9.70 8.66 -18.22
C ALA A 6 -8.50 8.07 -18.95
N LEU A 7 -7.61 7.41 -18.21
CA LEU A 7 -6.51 6.65 -18.77
C LEU A 7 -6.97 5.22 -19.05
N PHE A 8 -7.03 4.85 -20.32
CA PHE A 8 -7.35 3.49 -20.74
C PHE A 8 -6.08 2.68 -21.00
N ILE A 9 -6.11 1.42 -20.60
CA ILE A 9 -5.19 0.40 -21.09
C ILE A 9 -5.79 -0.37 -22.25
N GLU A 10 -5.05 -0.30 -23.36
CA GLU A 10 -5.13 -1.04 -24.62
C GLU A 10 -4.56 -2.44 -24.55
N LYS A 11 -5.09 -3.41 -25.30
CA LYS A 11 -4.31 -4.60 -25.69
C LYS A 11 -4.50 -4.89 -27.18
N GLU A 12 -3.38 -4.86 -27.91
CA GLU A 12 -3.29 -5.28 -29.30
C GLU A 12 -2.29 -6.44 -29.41
N ALA A 13 -2.78 -7.62 -29.79
CA ALA A 13 -2.02 -8.87 -29.72
C ALA A 13 -1.39 -9.06 -28.32
N ASP A 14 -0.05 -9.08 -28.23
CA ASP A 14 0.70 -9.28 -26.99
C ASP A 14 1.24 -7.97 -26.38
N ASN A 15 0.86 -6.81 -26.92
CA ASN A 15 1.31 -5.51 -26.42
C ASN A 15 0.16 -4.78 -25.71
N THR A 16 0.50 -4.11 -24.60
CA THR A 16 -0.38 -3.17 -23.91
C THR A 16 0.06 -1.74 -24.18
N SER A 17 -0.90 -0.83 -24.27
CA SER A 17 -0.65 0.60 -24.48
C SER A 17 -1.54 1.45 -23.56
N LEU A 18 -1.09 2.65 -23.23
CA LEU A 18 -1.81 3.58 -22.35
C LEU A 18 -2.26 4.80 -23.15
N HIS A 19 -3.56 5.10 -23.11
CA HIS A 19 -4.14 6.20 -23.87
C HIS A 19 -5.15 6.99 -23.03
N PHE A 20 -4.94 8.30 -22.93
CA PHE A 20 -5.97 9.20 -22.44
C PHE A 20 -7.11 9.30 -23.45
N ARG A 21 -8.34 9.21 -22.95
CA ARG A 21 -9.55 9.35 -23.76
C ARG A 21 -10.56 10.20 -23.05
N GLU A 22 -11.22 11.02 -23.85
CA GLU A 22 -12.48 11.64 -23.45
C GLU A 22 -13.60 10.59 -23.51
N THR A 23 -14.38 10.47 -22.45
CA THR A 23 -15.46 9.49 -22.30
C THR A 23 -16.64 10.10 -21.55
N THR A 24 -17.68 9.30 -21.30
CA THR A 24 -18.93 9.73 -20.66
C THR A 24 -19.36 8.75 -19.57
N LEU A 25 -20.36 9.13 -18.78
CA LEU A 25 -20.92 8.29 -17.72
C LEU A 25 -21.48 6.96 -18.22
N ASP A 26 -21.87 6.88 -19.49
CA ASP A 26 -22.42 5.66 -20.12
C ASP A 26 -21.34 4.60 -20.37
N THR A 27 -20.05 4.97 -20.32
CA THR A 27 -18.92 4.05 -20.42
C THR A 27 -18.55 3.42 -19.08
N LEU A 28 -18.96 4.02 -17.95
CA LEU A 28 -18.70 3.46 -16.63
C LEU A 28 -19.71 2.36 -16.30
N PRO A 29 -19.30 1.26 -15.65
CA PRO A 29 -20.25 0.25 -15.22
C PRO A 29 -21.32 0.83 -14.30
N GLU A 30 -22.56 0.34 -14.42
CA GLU A 30 -23.65 0.80 -13.56
C GLU A 30 -23.42 0.39 -12.11
N ASN A 31 -23.53 1.35 -11.19
CA ASN A 31 -23.36 1.15 -9.75
C ASN A 31 -23.95 2.32 -8.95
N GLU A 32 -23.81 2.28 -7.63
CA GLU A 32 -24.58 3.13 -6.71
C GLU A 32 -23.99 4.52 -6.51
N VAL A 33 -22.67 4.66 -6.39
CA VAL A 33 -22.02 5.92 -6.00
C VAL A 33 -21.14 6.44 -7.12
N THR A 34 -21.45 7.62 -7.65
CA THR A 34 -20.62 8.33 -8.64
C THR A 34 -19.79 9.38 -7.91
N ILE A 35 -18.47 9.39 -8.17
CA ILE A 35 -17.48 10.19 -7.45
C ILE A 35 -16.66 10.98 -8.48
N GLU A 36 -16.50 12.27 -8.24
CA GLU A 36 -15.49 13.09 -8.91
C GLU A 36 -14.15 12.88 -8.20
N VAL A 37 -13.18 12.30 -8.91
CA VAL A 37 -11.88 11.93 -8.35
C VAL A 37 -10.96 13.16 -8.36
N HIS A 38 -10.34 13.42 -7.21
CA HIS A 38 -9.39 14.52 -7.04
C HIS A 38 -7.96 14.01 -7.04
N TYR A 39 -7.73 12.88 -6.38
CA TYR A 39 -6.42 12.25 -6.28
C TYR A 39 -6.51 10.74 -6.45
N SER A 40 -5.45 10.17 -6.99
CA SER A 40 -5.16 8.73 -7.00
C SER A 40 -3.71 8.51 -6.56
N GLY A 41 -3.29 7.26 -6.40
CA GLY A 41 -1.92 6.89 -6.06
C GLY A 41 -1.40 5.80 -6.99
N ILE A 42 -0.08 5.73 -7.16
CA ILE A 42 0.56 4.64 -7.90
C ILE A 42 1.12 3.60 -6.93
N ASN A 43 0.69 2.35 -7.11
CA ASN A 43 1.18 1.20 -6.39
C ASN A 43 1.90 0.23 -7.33
N TYR A 44 2.70 -0.66 -6.76
CA TYR A 44 3.38 -1.71 -7.53
C TYR A 44 2.40 -2.55 -8.36
N LYS A 45 1.19 -2.79 -7.84
CA LYS A 45 0.11 -3.50 -8.54
C LYS A 45 -0.39 -2.74 -9.77
N ASP A 46 -0.43 -1.42 -9.73
CA ASP A 46 -0.83 -0.60 -10.89
C ASP A 46 0.23 -0.67 -12.01
N GLY A 47 1.51 -0.73 -11.64
CA GLY A 47 2.59 -1.00 -12.59
C GLY A 47 2.48 -2.39 -13.23
N LEU A 48 2.12 -3.42 -12.45
CA LEU A 48 1.85 -4.75 -13.00
C LEU A 48 0.64 -4.75 -13.92
N ALA A 49 -0.40 -3.97 -13.61
CA ALA A 49 -1.60 -3.88 -14.43
C ALA A 49 -1.34 -3.37 -15.86
N VAL A 50 -0.25 -2.63 -16.07
CA VAL A 50 0.11 -2.10 -17.38
C VAL A 50 1.07 -2.99 -18.18
N LEU A 51 1.59 -4.06 -17.58
CA LEU A 51 2.44 -5.03 -18.28
C LEU A 51 1.60 -6.09 -19.00
N PRO A 52 1.97 -6.50 -20.23
CA PRO A 52 1.23 -7.53 -20.96
C PRO A 52 1.06 -8.86 -20.21
N ASP A 53 2.09 -9.26 -19.47
CA ASP A 53 2.15 -10.49 -18.68
C ASP A 53 1.92 -10.26 -17.17
N GLY A 54 1.38 -9.11 -16.80
CA GLY A 54 1.17 -8.73 -15.40
C GLY A 54 0.06 -9.52 -14.69
N LYS A 55 -0.84 -10.15 -15.44
CA LYS A 55 -1.96 -10.98 -14.95
C LYS A 55 -2.87 -10.30 -13.91
N ILE A 56 -2.96 -8.96 -13.96
CA ILE A 56 -3.86 -8.18 -13.10
C ILE A 56 -5.17 -7.87 -13.85
N VAL A 57 -5.07 -7.39 -15.09
CA VAL A 57 -6.21 -7.02 -15.94
C VAL A 57 -6.43 -8.10 -17.00
N ASN A 58 -7.67 -8.59 -17.09
CA ASN A 58 -8.04 -9.68 -18.01
C ASN A 58 -8.99 -9.22 -19.14
N GLU A 59 -9.57 -8.03 -19.04
CA GLU A 59 -10.50 -7.47 -20.03
C GLU A 59 -9.99 -6.11 -20.51
N TYR A 60 -10.17 -5.81 -21.80
CA TYR A 60 -9.67 -4.60 -22.45
C TYR A 60 -10.76 -4.04 -23.41
N PRO A 61 -10.89 -2.71 -23.58
CA PRO A 61 -10.12 -1.67 -22.91
C PRO A 61 -10.52 -1.50 -21.44
N PHE A 62 -9.59 -1.04 -20.59
CA PHE A 62 -9.80 -0.99 -19.14
C PHE A 62 -9.25 0.30 -18.52
N ILE A 63 -9.80 0.74 -17.39
CA ILE A 63 -9.28 1.89 -16.63
C ILE A 63 -8.56 1.36 -15.38
N PRO A 64 -7.23 1.51 -15.24
CA PRO A 64 -6.50 1.05 -14.05
C PRO A 64 -6.62 1.99 -12.85
N GLY A 65 -5.94 1.64 -11.75
CA GLY A 65 -5.79 2.49 -10.56
C GLY A 65 -6.57 1.94 -9.37
N ILE A 66 -5.88 1.32 -8.41
CA ILE A 66 -6.51 0.67 -7.26
C ILE A 66 -6.88 1.61 -6.10
N ASP A 67 -6.57 2.90 -6.24
CA ASP A 67 -6.75 3.93 -5.22
C ASP A 67 -7.45 5.16 -5.82
N ALA A 68 -8.43 5.72 -5.12
CA ALA A 68 -9.03 7.01 -5.44
C ALA A 68 -9.52 7.72 -4.17
N SER A 69 -9.46 9.04 -4.21
CA SER A 69 -10.20 9.90 -3.27
C SER A 69 -10.86 11.03 -4.02
N GLY A 70 -12.06 11.41 -3.59
CA GLY A 70 -12.84 12.40 -4.29
C GLY A 70 -14.09 12.82 -3.54
N VAL A 71 -14.97 13.48 -4.27
CA VAL A 71 -16.24 13.99 -3.75
C VAL A 71 -17.38 13.28 -4.46
N VAL A 72 -18.35 12.77 -3.70
CA VAL A 72 -19.56 12.16 -4.26
C VAL A 72 -20.33 13.22 -5.06
N VAL A 73 -20.66 12.92 -6.31
CA VAL A 73 -21.51 13.77 -7.16
C VAL A 73 -22.95 13.29 -7.21
N GLU A 74 -23.15 11.97 -7.13
CA GLU A 74 -24.47 11.32 -7.15
C GLU A 74 -24.38 9.99 -6.38
N SER A 75 -25.45 9.64 -5.66
CA SER A 75 -25.55 8.37 -4.93
C SER A 75 -26.97 7.81 -5.00
N LYS A 76 -27.09 6.51 -5.29
CA LYS A 76 -28.31 5.72 -5.15
C LYS A 76 -28.40 5.02 -3.78
N SER A 77 -27.33 5.06 -3.00
CA SER A 77 -27.26 4.54 -1.62
C SER A 77 -27.61 5.63 -0.62
N ASP A 78 -28.27 5.26 0.48
CA ASP A 78 -28.55 6.14 1.62
C ASP A 78 -27.32 6.45 2.50
N ARG A 79 -26.23 5.69 2.33
CA ARG A 79 -24.97 5.85 3.09
C ARG A 79 -24.18 7.10 2.71
N PHE A 80 -24.36 7.59 1.48
CA PHE A 80 -23.59 8.69 0.92
C PHE A 80 -24.49 9.66 0.16
N ARG A 81 -24.16 10.95 0.19
CA ARG A 81 -24.85 12.01 -0.55
C ARG A 81 -23.86 12.86 -1.32
N ALA A 82 -24.36 13.62 -2.30
CA ALA A 82 -23.55 14.58 -3.04
C ALA A 82 -22.86 15.57 -2.08
N GLY A 83 -21.56 15.79 -2.30
CA GLY A 83 -20.70 16.62 -1.46
C GLY A 83 -19.91 15.87 -0.39
N ASP A 84 -20.21 14.59 -0.13
CA ASP A 84 -19.41 13.80 0.81
C ASP A 84 -18.01 13.53 0.24
N GLU A 85 -16.98 13.73 1.06
CA GLU A 85 -15.59 13.37 0.74
C GLU A 85 -15.34 11.90 1.08
N VAL A 86 -14.75 11.15 0.14
CA VAL A 86 -14.67 9.69 0.23
C VAL A 86 -13.35 9.13 -0.29
N ILE A 87 -13.05 7.90 0.15
CA ILE A 87 -11.92 7.08 -0.26
C ILE A 87 -12.46 5.79 -0.88
N VAL A 88 -11.85 5.35 -1.98
CA VAL A 88 -12.06 4.04 -2.60
C VAL A 88 -10.70 3.39 -2.80
N THR A 89 -10.52 2.20 -2.22
CA THR A 89 -9.30 1.41 -2.35
C THR A 89 -9.69 -0.07 -2.35
N SER A 90 -8.86 -0.93 -2.95
CA SER A 90 -8.96 -2.40 -2.78
C SER A 90 -10.14 -3.04 -3.53
N TYR A 91 -10.64 -4.20 -3.07
CA TYR A 91 -11.67 -4.98 -3.78
C TYR A 91 -11.27 -5.26 -5.24
N ASP A 92 -12.24 -5.21 -6.16
CA ASP A 92 -12.02 -5.38 -7.60
C ASP A 92 -11.60 -4.07 -8.31
N PHE A 93 -11.61 -2.94 -7.60
CA PHE A 93 -11.31 -1.61 -8.13
C PHE A 93 -9.89 -1.53 -8.71
N GLY A 94 -9.79 -1.14 -9.98
CA GLY A 94 -8.52 -1.06 -10.73
C GLY A 94 -7.93 -2.41 -11.12
N VAL A 95 -8.68 -3.52 -10.99
CA VAL A 95 -8.24 -4.88 -11.33
C VAL A 95 -9.20 -5.57 -12.30
N SER A 96 -10.39 -5.90 -11.82
CA SER A 96 -11.51 -6.51 -12.55
C SER A 96 -12.68 -5.53 -12.70
N TYR A 97 -12.56 -4.34 -12.11
CA TYR A 97 -13.50 -3.23 -12.20
C TYR A 97 -12.74 -1.93 -12.48
N PHE A 98 -13.31 -1.01 -13.26
CA PHE A 98 -12.66 0.26 -13.63
C PHE A 98 -12.18 1.05 -12.40
N GLY A 99 -10.94 1.51 -12.47
CA GLY A 99 -10.17 2.09 -11.38
C GLY A 99 -10.16 3.62 -11.34
N GLY A 100 -9.29 4.13 -10.47
CA GLY A 100 -9.16 5.54 -10.09
C GLY A 100 -8.37 6.42 -11.05
N TYR A 101 -7.83 5.88 -12.14
CA TYR A 101 -7.18 6.69 -13.18
C TYR A 101 -8.21 7.30 -14.15
N SER A 102 -9.19 7.98 -13.57
CA SER A 102 -10.28 8.67 -14.26
C SER A 102 -10.75 9.86 -13.42
N GLU A 103 -11.18 10.93 -14.08
CA GLU A 103 -11.80 12.08 -13.41
C GLU A 103 -13.12 11.73 -12.73
N ILE A 104 -13.86 10.74 -13.23
CA ILE A 104 -15.12 10.28 -12.66
C ILE A 104 -15.11 8.75 -12.54
N ILE A 105 -15.48 8.23 -11.37
CA ILE A 105 -15.70 6.80 -11.15
C ILE A 105 -17.12 6.54 -10.68
N ARG A 106 -17.61 5.33 -10.90
CA ARG A 106 -18.86 4.83 -10.34
C ARG A 106 -18.62 3.48 -9.70
N VAL A 107 -18.94 3.31 -8.42
CA VAL A 107 -18.58 2.10 -7.64
C VAL A 107 -19.72 1.66 -6.70
N PRO A 108 -19.72 0.39 -6.25
CA PRO A 108 -20.61 -0.07 -5.19
C PRO A 108 -20.41 0.74 -3.90
N ALA A 109 -21.49 1.09 -3.19
CA ALA A 109 -21.41 1.83 -1.93
C ALA A 109 -20.67 1.04 -0.84
N GLU A 110 -20.66 -0.29 -0.93
CA GLU A 110 -19.92 -1.17 -0.01
C GLU A 110 -18.39 -1.03 -0.11
N TRP A 111 -17.84 -0.45 -1.18
CA TRP A 111 -16.39 -0.23 -1.32
C TRP A 111 -15.96 1.14 -0.80
N VAL A 112 -16.92 2.05 -0.62
CA VAL A 112 -16.67 3.45 -0.29
C VAL A 112 -16.47 3.61 1.22
N VAL A 113 -15.42 4.33 1.59
CA VAL A 113 -15.12 4.76 2.96
C VAL A 113 -15.32 6.27 3.04
N ALA A 114 -16.10 6.75 4.00
CA ALA A 114 -16.17 8.18 4.28
C ALA A 114 -14.79 8.69 4.72
N LEU A 115 -14.34 9.83 4.19
CA LEU A 115 -13.05 10.41 4.55
C LEU A 115 -13.01 10.68 6.07
N PRO A 116 -12.10 10.06 6.83
CA PRO A 116 -12.03 10.29 8.27
C PRO A 116 -11.71 11.75 8.59
N LYS A 117 -12.33 12.27 9.64
CA LYS A 117 -11.96 13.59 10.18
C LYS A 117 -10.49 13.60 10.54
N GLY A 118 -9.75 14.57 10.00
CA GLY A 118 -8.31 14.69 10.19
C GLY A 118 -7.49 14.19 9.01
N LEU A 119 -8.10 13.68 7.94
CA LEU A 119 -7.41 13.51 6.66
C LEU A 119 -8.01 14.45 5.61
N THR A 120 -7.17 14.92 4.71
CA THR A 120 -7.57 15.52 3.44
C THR A 120 -7.62 14.44 2.35
N LEU A 121 -8.33 14.69 1.24
CA LEU A 121 -8.33 13.82 0.05
C LEU A 121 -6.89 13.51 -0.42
N LYS A 122 -6.04 14.55 -0.46
CA LYS A 122 -4.63 14.42 -0.78
C LYS A 122 -3.90 13.48 0.17
N GLU A 123 -4.00 13.69 1.48
CA GLU A 123 -3.35 12.83 2.48
C GLU A 123 -3.83 11.38 2.39
N ALA A 124 -5.12 11.17 2.12
CA ALA A 124 -5.69 9.84 1.94
C ALA A 124 -5.02 9.08 0.78
N MET A 125 -4.66 9.76 -0.32
CA MET A 125 -4.00 9.11 -1.47
C MET A 125 -2.47 9.08 -1.37
N ILE A 126 -1.85 9.98 -0.59
CA ILE A 126 -0.45 9.79 -0.19
C ILE A 126 -0.31 8.45 0.55
N LEU A 127 -1.23 8.19 1.49
CA LEU A 127 -1.33 6.91 2.18
C LEU A 127 -1.69 5.79 1.18
N GLY A 128 -2.87 5.89 0.55
CA GLY A 128 -3.40 4.91 -0.39
C GLY A 128 -3.39 3.47 0.15
N THR A 129 -3.40 2.50 -0.75
CA THR A 129 -3.31 1.07 -0.39
C THR A 129 -2.02 0.75 0.37
N ALA A 130 -0.90 1.41 0.06
CA ALA A 130 0.37 1.15 0.74
C ALA A 130 0.35 1.55 2.23
N GLY A 131 -0.17 2.73 2.54
CA GLY A 131 -0.32 3.24 3.91
C GLY A 131 -1.36 2.47 4.71
N PHE A 132 -2.45 2.08 4.05
CA PHE A 132 -3.45 1.20 4.66
C PHE A 132 -2.85 -0.18 5.01
N THR A 133 -2.04 -0.76 4.13
CA THR A 133 -1.32 -2.02 4.37
C THR A 133 -0.27 -1.90 5.48
N ALA A 134 0.45 -0.77 5.53
CA ALA A 134 1.38 -0.45 6.61
C ALA A 134 0.66 -0.36 7.97
N ALA A 135 -0.46 0.37 8.02
CA ALA A 135 -1.26 0.52 9.23
C ALA A 135 -1.87 -0.82 9.70
N LEU A 136 -2.33 -1.67 8.78
CA LEU A 136 -2.76 -3.04 9.10
C LEU A 136 -1.63 -3.88 9.71
N SER A 137 -0.40 -3.72 9.22
CA SER A 137 0.77 -4.41 9.77
C SER A 137 1.09 -3.92 11.19
N VAL A 138 1.11 -2.61 11.42
CA VAL A 138 1.36 -2.05 12.76
C VAL A 138 0.25 -2.45 13.74
N ASP A 139 -1.02 -2.41 13.32
CA ASP A 139 -2.16 -2.85 14.12
C ASP A 139 -2.05 -4.34 14.52
N ALA A 140 -1.60 -5.20 13.60
CA ALA A 140 -1.38 -6.62 13.90
C ALA A 140 -0.22 -6.85 14.89
N LEU A 141 0.88 -6.08 14.78
CA LEU A 141 1.97 -6.12 15.76
C LEU A 141 1.53 -5.66 17.15
N GLU A 142 0.77 -4.56 17.24
CA GLU A 142 0.23 -4.09 18.51
C GLU A 142 -0.76 -5.11 19.11
N PHE A 143 -1.61 -5.71 18.27
CA PHE A 143 -2.55 -6.77 18.69
C PHE A 143 -1.83 -7.98 19.27
N SER A 144 -0.65 -8.33 18.75
CA SER A 144 0.14 -9.45 19.25
C SER A 144 0.87 -9.16 20.58
N GLY A 145 0.71 -7.96 21.13
CA GLY A 145 1.34 -7.53 22.39
C GLY A 145 2.74 -6.91 22.22
N VAL A 146 3.17 -6.60 21.00
CA VAL A 146 4.47 -5.92 20.78
C VAL A 146 4.31 -4.43 21.08
N THR A 147 4.99 -3.96 22.13
CA THR A 147 4.97 -2.56 22.58
C THR A 147 6.33 -1.88 22.33
N PRO A 148 6.40 -0.53 22.31
CA PRO A 148 7.65 0.19 22.03
C PRO A 148 8.85 -0.17 22.92
N ASP A 149 8.61 -0.61 24.15
CA ASP A 149 9.60 -0.99 25.15
C ASP A 149 10.09 -2.44 25.05
N THR A 150 9.45 -3.29 24.23
CA THR A 150 9.84 -4.71 24.06
C THR A 150 11.10 -4.91 23.20
N GLY A 151 11.50 -3.88 22.45
CA GLY A 151 12.73 -3.86 21.67
C GLY A 151 12.53 -3.29 20.26
N LYS A 152 13.53 -3.52 19.41
CA LYS A 152 13.56 -2.94 18.06
C LYS A 152 12.70 -3.72 17.07
N ILE A 153 12.07 -3.02 16.12
CA ILE A 153 11.21 -3.58 15.08
C ILE A 153 11.97 -3.58 13.75
N ALA A 154 12.06 -4.73 13.09
CA ALA A 154 12.65 -4.81 11.75
C ALA A 154 11.62 -4.41 10.68
N VAL A 155 12.04 -3.67 9.66
CA VAL A 155 11.21 -3.38 8.48
C VAL A 155 12.01 -3.72 7.23
N SER A 156 11.54 -4.70 6.44
CA SER A 156 12.15 -5.05 5.15
C SER A 156 11.58 -4.17 4.03
N GLY A 157 12.35 -3.95 2.96
CA GLY A 157 11.89 -3.14 1.82
C GLY A 157 11.55 -1.70 2.21
N ALA A 158 12.28 -1.13 3.17
CA ALA A 158 11.87 0.08 3.89
C ALA A 158 11.78 1.36 3.02
N THR A 159 12.37 1.36 1.82
CA THR A 159 12.27 2.48 0.87
C THR A 159 11.04 2.43 -0.03
N GLY A 160 10.34 1.29 -0.08
CA GLY A 160 9.10 1.13 -0.84
C GLY A 160 7.90 1.79 -0.15
N GLY A 161 6.75 1.83 -0.83
CA GLY A 161 5.55 2.50 -0.32
C GLY A 161 5.09 1.97 1.05
N VAL A 162 4.99 0.65 1.23
CA VAL A 162 4.56 0.07 2.52
C VAL A 162 5.64 0.23 3.59
N GLY A 163 6.90 -0.09 3.24
CA GLY A 163 8.01 -0.06 4.20
C GLY A 163 8.31 1.34 4.74
N SER A 164 8.21 2.37 3.88
CA SER A 164 8.44 3.76 4.28
C SER A 164 7.36 4.25 5.24
N LEU A 165 6.08 4.02 4.90
CA LEU A 165 4.96 4.37 5.77
C LEU A 165 4.96 3.56 7.08
N SER A 166 5.35 2.27 7.02
CA SER A 166 5.51 1.43 8.22
C SER A 166 6.58 1.99 9.15
N THR A 167 7.73 2.38 8.60
CA THR A 167 8.83 3.01 9.35
C THR A 167 8.37 4.29 10.05
N ALA A 168 7.68 5.17 9.31
CA ALA A 168 7.19 6.43 9.83
C ALA A 168 6.11 6.25 10.91
N ILE A 169 5.16 5.34 10.71
CA ILE A 169 4.10 5.06 11.69
C ILE A 169 4.71 4.46 12.96
N LEU A 170 5.60 3.47 12.84
CA LEU A 170 6.28 2.86 14.00
C LEU A 170 7.10 3.89 14.78
N ALA A 171 7.89 4.73 14.10
CA ALA A 171 8.67 5.77 14.74
C ALA A 171 7.79 6.79 15.48
N LYS A 172 6.69 7.24 14.86
CA LYS A 172 5.69 8.11 15.51
C LYS A 172 5.10 7.48 16.78
N ARG A 173 4.88 6.17 16.76
CA ARG A 173 4.34 5.39 17.88
C ARG A 173 5.39 5.07 18.95
N GLY A 174 6.64 5.51 18.77
CA GLY A 174 7.73 5.38 19.75
C GLY A 174 8.55 4.10 19.59
N TYR A 175 8.30 3.28 18.58
CA TYR A 175 9.08 2.07 18.33
C TYR A 175 10.48 2.41 17.80
N SER A 176 11.46 1.61 18.21
CA SER A 176 12.82 1.70 17.67
C SER A 176 12.91 0.88 16.38
N VAL A 177 12.95 1.53 15.21
CA VAL A 177 12.92 0.84 13.91
C VAL A 177 14.33 0.55 13.36
N VAL A 178 14.53 -0.68 12.88
CA VAL A 178 15.66 -1.11 12.04
C VAL A 178 15.17 -1.29 10.61
N ALA A 179 15.49 -0.35 9.74
CA ALA A 179 15.03 -0.30 8.36
C ALA A 179 16.05 -0.96 7.42
N SER A 180 15.65 -2.02 6.71
CA SER A 180 16.47 -2.66 5.70
C SER A 180 16.15 -2.14 4.31
N SER A 181 17.18 -1.72 3.59
CA SER A 181 17.06 -1.26 2.20
C SER A 181 18.16 -1.81 1.32
N GLY A 182 17.80 -1.99 0.06
CA GLY A 182 18.71 -2.39 -0.99
C GLY A 182 19.27 -1.25 -1.84
N LYS A 183 18.87 0.01 -1.57
CA LYS A 183 19.34 1.20 -2.29
C LYS A 183 20.49 1.85 -1.50
N LYS A 184 21.57 2.26 -2.20
CA LYS A 184 22.79 2.82 -1.57
C LYS A 184 22.54 4.12 -0.81
N ASP A 185 21.65 4.97 -1.33
CA ASP A 185 21.38 6.30 -0.76
C ASP A 185 20.10 6.35 0.09
N ALA A 186 19.68 5.20 0.64
CA ALA A 186 18.46 5.08 1.42
C ALA A 186 18.55 5.67 2.84
N GLU A 187 19.76 5.79 3.38
CA GLU A 187 20.01 6.07 4.80
C GLU A 187 19.41 7.42 5.24
N THR A 188 19.73 8.50 4.52
CA THR A 188 19.18 9.83 4.79
C THR A 188 17.65 9.85 4.76
N PHE A 189 17.06 9.20 3.75
CA PHE A 189 15.60 9.11 3.62
C PHE A 189 14.98 8.36 4.81
N LEU A 190 15.50 7.18 5.16
CA LEU A 190 14.97 6.33 6.22
C LEU A 190 15.13 6.95 7.60
N HIS A 191 16.24 7.62 7.88
CA HIS A 191 16.40 8.38 9.13
C HIS A 191 15.42 9.54 9.22
N LYS A 192 15.12 10.21 8.11
CA LYS A 192 14.07 11.25 8.06
C LYS A 192 12.69 10.68 8.40
N LEU A 193 12.42 9.41 8.10
CA LEU A 193 11.20 8.71 8.52
C LEU A 193 11.19 8.30 10.00
N GLY A 194 12.33 8.44 10.69
CA GLY A 194 12.49 8.03 12.08
C GLY A 194 13.04 6.62 12.27
N ALA A 195 13.63 6.00 11.24
CA ALA A 195 14.44 4.80 11.46
C ALA A 195 15.60 5.11 12.42
N ARG A 196 15.80 4.26 13.43
CA ARG A 196 16.92 4.40 14.38
C ARG A 196 18.20 3.76 13.85
N GLU A 197 18.05 2.65 13.15
CA GLU A 197 19.13 1.94 12.48
C GLU A 197 18.73 1.70 11.02
N VAL A 198 19.65 1.91 10.09
CA VAL A 198 19.50 1.52 8.69
C VAL A 198 20.51 0.44 8.38
N VAL A 199 20.05 -0.65 7.77
CA VAL A 199 20.90 -1.80 7.41
C VAL A 199 20.73 -2.13 5.93
N SER A 200 21.74 -2.78 5.35
CA SER A 200 21.66 -3.26 3.98
C SER A 200 20.66 -4.41 3.86
N ARG A 201 20.26 -4.74 2.62
CA ARG A 201 19.38 -5.89 2.35
C ARG A 201 20.00 -7.23 2.76
N GLU A 202 21.33 -7.32 2.77
CA GLU A 202 22.10 -8.52 3.09
C GLU A 202 22.03 -8.83 4.60
N ALA A 203 21.86 -7.81 5.44
CA ALA A 203 21.69 -7.99 6.89
C ALA A 203 20.46 -8.86 7.25
N PHE A 204 19.44 -8.87 6.38
CA PHE A 204 18.24 -9.71 6.55
C PHE A 204 18.31 -11.00 5.73
N GLN A 205 19.44 -11.29 5.08
CA GLN A 205 19.61 -12.45 4.18
C GLN A 205 20.94 -13.15 4.44
N PRO A 206 21.22 -13.60 5.68
CA PRO A 206 22.49 -14.25 6.00
C PRO A 206 22.69 -15.49 5.13
N GLU A 207 23.94 -15.86 4.86
CA GLU A 207 24.28 -17.04 4.04
C GLU A 207 23.59 -18.30 4.56
N LYS A 208 23.55 -18.46 5.88
CA LYS A 208 22.89 -19.58 6.57
C LYS A 208 21.83 -19.04 7.54
N ILE A 209 20.59 -19.46 7.35
CA ILE A 209 19.50 -19.25 8.31
C ILE A 209 19.40 -20.49 9.20
N ARG A 210 19.45 -20.32 10.52
CA ARG A 210 19.28 -21.41 11.47
C ARG A 210 17.79 -21.59 11.78
N ALA A 211 17.40 -22.77 12.25
CA ALA A 211 16.06 -23.01 12.78
C ALA A 211 15.64 -21.97 13.83
N LEU A 212 16.60 -21.52 14.64
CA LEU A 212 16.48 -20.45 15.62
C LEU A 212 17.77 -19.62 15.59
N ASP A 213 17.71 -18.41 15.04
CA ASP A 213 18.83 -17.47 15.07
C ASP A 213 18.82 -16.65 16.37
N THR A 214 19.84 -15.79 16.53
CA THR A 214 19.91 -14.85 17.65
C THR A 214 18.66 -13.97 17.69
N GLN A 215 18.05 -13.84 18.87
CA GLN A 215 16.88 -12.99 19.08
C GLN A 215 17.30 -11.51 19.07
N LEU A 216 16.93 -10.77 18.03
CA LEU A 216 17.32 -9.39 17.81
C LEU A 216 16.14 -8.42 17.83
N TYR A 217 14.99 -8.85 17.32
CA TYR A 217 13.85 -7.97 17.06
C TYR A 217 12.66 -8.34 17.94
N ALA A 218 11.93 -7.36 18.46
CA ALA A 218 10.67 -7.61 19.16
C ALA A 218 9.53 -8.00 18.20
N GLY A 219 9.61 -7.51 16.96
CA GLY A 219 8.74 -7.91 15.86
C GLY A 219 9.30 -7.44 14.53
N ALA A 220 8.61 -7.77 13.43
CA ALA A 220 9.00 -7.34 12.10
C ALA A 220 7.81 -7.07 11.17
N ILE A 221 7.97 -6.10 10.27
CA ILE A 221 7.09 -5.88 9.13
C ILE A 221 7.85 -6.26 7.87
N ASP A 222 7.41 -7.33 7.22
CA ASP A 222 7.98 -7.83 5.98
C ASP A 222 7.19 -7.35 4.75
N CYS A 223 7.85 -6.56 3.90
CA CYS A 223 7.29 -6.07 2.65
C CYS A 223 7.81 -6.83 1.41
N VAL A 224 8.68 -7.83 1.58
CA VAL A 224 9.43 -8.42 0.46
C VAL A 224 9.30 -9.93 0.32
N GLY A 225 8.93 -10.66 1.38
CA GLY A 225 8.82 -12.12 1.35
C GLY A 225 10.17 -12.82 1.27
N GLY A 226 10.17 -14.03 0.72
CA GLY A 226 11.40 -14.77 0.41
C GLY A 226 12.34 -15.03 1.59
N LYS A 227 13.64 -15.03 1.29
CA LYS A 227 14.73 -15.24 2.26
C LYS A 227 14.71 -14.23 3.43
N PRO A 228 14.43 -12.92 3.23
CA PRO A 228 14.22 -11.98 4.32
C PRO A 228 13.17 -12.43 5.33
N LEU A 229 11.98 -12.83 4.86
CA LEU A 229 10.91 -13.32 5.74
C LEU A 229 11.33 -14.58 6.50
N SER A 230 11.94 -15.54 5.81
CA SER A 230 12.50 -16.75 6.42
C SER A 230 13.44 -16.45 7.59
N TYR A 231 14.35 -15.48 7.42
CA TYR A 231 15.28 -15.06 8.46
C TYR A 231 14.59 -14.31 9.60
N LEU A 232 13.68 -13.38 9.29
CA LEU A 232 13.01 -12.59 10.32
C LEU A 232 12.23 -13.48 11.30
N LEU A 233 11.59 -14.54 10.82
CA LEU A 233 10.92 -15.52 11.69
C LEU A 233 11.86 -16.18 12.71
N THR A 234 13.14 -16.39 12.37
CA THR A 234 14.10 -17.05 13.25
C THR A 234 14.85 -16.07 14.17
N ALA A 235 14.78 -14.77 13.88
CA ALA A 235 15.49 -13.70 14.59
C ALA A 235 14.60 -12.85 15.53
N VAL A 236 13.28 -13.07 15.53
CA VAL A 236 12.36 -12.40 16.47
C VAL A 236 12.44 -13.03 17.87
N LYS A 237 12.30 -12.17 18.89
CA LYS A 237 12.29 -12.50 20.32
C LYS A 237 11.07 -13.35 20.70
N TYR A 238 11.18 -14.09 21.79
CA TYR A 238 10.09 -14.86 22.39
C TYR A 238 8.79 -14.04 22.49
N GLY A 239 7.69 -14.61 22.02
CA GLY A 239 6.36 -14.01 22.00
C GLY A 239 6.14 -12.90 20.96
N GLY A 240 7.15 -12.61 20.13
CA GLY A 240 7.06 -11.57 19.11
C GLY A 240 6.25 -11.98 17.87
N ALA A 241 6.09 -11.03 16.96
CA ALA A 241 5.31 -11.23 15.74
C ALA A 241 6.01 -10.69 14.49
N VAL A 242 5.70 -11.33 13.35
CA VAL A 242 6.09 -10.89 12.02
C VAL A 242 4.83 -10.70 11.19
N THR A 243 4.71 -9.58 10.49
CA THR A 243 3.68 -9.40 9.46
C THR A 243 4.31 -9.56 8.08
N THR A 244 3.56 -10.05 7.10
CA THR A 244 4.00 -10.10 5.70
C THR A 244 2.91 -9.62 4.75
N CYS A 245 3.29 -8.77 3.79
CA CYS A 245 2.37 -8.13 2.87
C CYS A 245 2.89 -7.98 1.43
N GLY A 246 4.08 -8.52 1.13
CA GLY A 246 4.72 -8.31 -0.17
C GLY A 246 5.66 -9.45 -0.56
N MET A 247 6.04 -9.47 -1.83
CA MET A 247 6.73 -10.61 -2.45
C MET A 247 7.86 -10.22 -3.41
N SER A 248 8.37 -8.99 -3.32
CA SER A 248 9.40 -8.49 -4.24
C SER A 248 10.74 -9.26 -4.18
N ALA A 249 10.99 -10.03 -3.12
CA ALA A 249 12.13 -10.95 -2.98
C ALA A 249 11.74 -12.43 -3.22
N GLY A 250 10.53 -12.70 -3.70
CA GLY A 250 10.00 -14.02 -4.04
C GLY A 250 8.89 -14.52 -3.11
N GLY A 251 8.00 -15.35 -3.65
CA GLY A 251 6.86 -15.92 -2.92
C GLY A 251 7.16 -17.21 -2.13
N LYS A 252 8.38 -17.76 -2.21
CA LYS A 252 8.76 -18.97 -1.47
C LYS A 252 9.12 -18.62 -0.03
N LEU A 253 8.47 -19.28 0.94
CA LEU A 253 8.84 -19.23 2.35
C LEU A 253 9.52 -20.55 2.77
N ASP A 254 10.81 -20.47 3.10
CA ASP A 254 11.60 -21.61 3.58
C ASP A 254 11.84 -21.48 5.08
N THR A 255 11.11 -22.22 5.91
CA THR A 255 11.14 -22.08 7.37
C THR A 255 10.88 -23.42 8.07
N THR A 256 10.93 -23.42 9.40
CA THR A 256 10.68 -24.60 10.23
C THR A 256 9.62 -24.28 11.28
N VAL A 257 9.09 -25.30 11.96
CA VAL A 257 8.13 -25.10 13.06
C VAL A 257 8.78 -24.53 14.34
N PHE A 258 10.11 -24.53 14.44
CA PHE A 258 10.83 -24.21 15.68
C PHE A 258 10.58 -22.79 16.21
N PRO A 259 10.58 -21.70 15.41
CA PRO A 259 10.24 -20.38 15.92
C PRO A 259 8.84 -20.33 16.54
N PHE A 260 7.87 -21.02 15.93
CA PHE A 260 6.49 -21.02 16.39
C PHE A 260 6.34 -21.78 17.71
N ILE A 261 6.80 -23.04 17.76
CA ILE A 261 6.53 -23.91 18.92
C ILE A 261 7.49 -23.68 20.10
N LEU A 262 8.69 -23.14 19.86
CA LEU A 262 9.70 -22.92 20.92
C LEU A 262 9.82 -21.46 21.34
N ARG A 263 9.40 -20.51 20.50
CA ARG A 263 9.42 -19.06 20.82
C ARG A 263 8.06 -18.39 20.76
N GLY A 264 6.99 -19.11 20.40
CA GLY A 264 5.65 -18.52 20.33
C GLY A 264 5.54 -17.41 19.27
N ILE A 265 6.35 -17.46 18.21
CA ILE A 265 6.32 -16.45 17.15
C ILE A 265 4.99 -16.52 16.40
N GLN A 266 4.40 -15.37 16.13
CA GLN A 266 3.20 -15.23 15.31
C GLN A 266 3.58 -14.72 13.92
N LEU A 267 2.98 -15.30 12.86
CA LEU A 267 3.09 -14.80 11.50
C LEU A 267 1.71 -14.34 11.01
N PHE A 268 1.57 -13.05 10.75
CA PHE A 268 0.33 -12.45 10.24
C PHE A 268 0.43 -12.19 8.74
N GLY A 269 -0.47 -12.81 7.97
CA GLY A 269 -0.71 -12.42 6.58
C GLY A 269 -1.54 -11.13 6.53
N ILE A 270 -1.05 -10.12 5.82
CA ILE A 270 -1.74 -8.84 5.68
C ILE A 270 -2.29 -8.72 4.27
N ASP A 271 -3.60 -8.85 4.16
CA ASP A 271 -4.35 -8.56 2.93
C ASP A 271 -5.13 -7.25 3.10
N SER A 272 -4.89 -6.30 2.20
CA SER A 272 -5.68 -5.07 2.10
C SER A 272 -6.87 -5.21 1.17
N VAL A 273 -6.86 -6.18 0.25
CA VAL A 273 -7.83 -6.30 -0.85
C VAL A 273 -9.23 -6.55 -0.30
N LEU A 274 -9.39 -7.61 0.49
CA LEU A 274 -10.68 -8.05 1.04
C LEU A 274 -10.80 -7.76 2.53
N CYS A 275 -10.05 -6.78 3.06
CA CYS A 275 -10.19 -6.33 4.43
C CYS A 275 -11.65 -5.92 4.70
N PRO A 276 -12.35 -6.54 5.67
CA PRO A 276 -13.74 -6.22 5.97
C PRO A 276 -13.95 -4.76 6.33
N MET A 277 -15.07 -4.17 5.92
CA MET A 277 -15.35 -2.74 6.06
C MET A 277 -15.20 -2.22 7.52
N PRO A 278 -15.69 -2.90 8.56
CA PRO A 278 -15.51 -2.42 9.95
C PRO A 278 -14.02 -2.31 10.35
N LYS A 279 -13.18 -3.23 9.89
CA LYS A 279 -11.73 -3.17 10.12
C LYS A 279 -11.11 -2.07 9.26
N ARG A 280 -11.55 -1.90 8.01
CA ARG A 280 -11.08 -0.87 7.08
C ARG A 280 -11.31 0.54 7.64
N GLU A 281 -12.54 0.83 8.07
CA GLU A 281 -12.89 2.12 8.69
C GLU A 281 -12.08 2.38 9.97
N ARG A 282 -11.92 1.37 10.83
CA ARG A 282 -11.09 1.47 12.04
C ARG A 282 -9.65 1.84 11.68
N ILE A 283 -9.03 1.19 10.70
CA ILE A 283 -7.64 1.45 10.31
C ILE A 283 -7.49 2.83 9.65
N TRP A 284 -8.43 3.25 8.81
CA TRP A 284 -8.44 4.61 8.25
C TRP A 284 -8.61 5.68 9.35
N ASN A 285 -9.43 5.43 10.36
CA ASN A 285 -9.54 6.31 11.52
C ASN A 285 -8.23 6.38 12.32
N ARG A 286 -7.50 5.27 12.47
CA ARG A 286 -6.16 5.29 13.08
C ARG A 286 -5.18 6.13 12.27
N LEU A 287 -5.17 5.97 10.94
CA LEU A 287 -4.39 6.80 10.01
C LEU A 287 -4.73 8.29 10.10
N ALA A 288 -5.94 8.64 10.52
CA ALA A 288 -6.37 10.02 10.77
C ALA A 288 -6.08 10.53 12.18
N THR A 289 -5.70 9.64 13.11
CA THR A 289 -5.54 9.95 14.54
C THR A 289 -4.18 9.50 15.06
N ASP A 290 -4.09 8.37 15.74
CA ASP A 290 -2.89 7.92 16.45
C ASP A 290 -1.74 7.51 15.50
N PHE A 291 -2.05 7.09 14.27
CA PHE A 291 -1.08 6.84 13.20
C PHE A 291 -0.84 8.04 12.27
N LYS A 292 -1.55 9.17 12.46
CA LYS A 292 -1.46 10.30 11.53
C LYS A 292 -0.06 10.88 11.42
N LEU A 293 0.57 10.76 10.26
CA LEU A 293 1.86 11.37 9.98
C LEU A 293 1.68 12.87 9.67
N THR A 294 2.58 13.72 10.17
CA THR A 294 2.50 15.18 9.95
C THR A 294 3.28 15.65 8.73
N ASN A 295 4.18 14.81 8.20
CA ASN A 295 5.09 15.15 7.10
C ASN A 295 4.84 14.31 5.85
N LEU A 296 3.59 13.92 5.59
CA LEU A 296 3.20 13.10 4.43
C LEU A 296 3.68 13.69 3.09
N ASN A 297 3.67 15.02 2.95
CA ASN A 297 4.12 15.70 1.73
C ASN A 297 5.61 15.47 1.41
N GLU A 298 6.43 15.11 2.41
CA GLU A 298 7.85 14.82 2.20
C GLU A 298 8.10 13.38 1.72
N LEU A 299 7.06 12.53 1.75
CA LEU A 299 7.13 11.12 1.42
C LEU A 299 6.64 10.83 0.00
N VAL A 300 6.23 11.86 -0.72
CA VAL A 300 5.49 11.73 -1.96
C VAL A 300 6.09 12.56 -3.09
N THR A 301 6.09 11.98 -4.27
CA THR A 301 6.24 12.70 -5.54
C THR A 301 4.85 12.92 -6.11
N GLU A 302 4.41 14.17 -6.15
CA GLU A 302 3.16 14.55 -6.81
C GLU A 302 3.41 14.70 -8.31
N ILE A 303 2.54 14.09 -9.12
CA ILE A 303 2.57 14.18 -10.58
C ILE A 303 1.22 14.67 -11.12
N ALA A 304 1.23 15.32 -12.28
CA ALA A 304 0.00 15.67 -12.98
C ALA A 304 -0.62 14.40 -13.59
N PHE A 305 -1.94 14.42 -13.83
CA PHE A 305 -2.62 13.29 -14.47
C PHE A 305 -2.00 12.93 -15.82
N SER A 306 -1.59 13.93 -16.61
CA SER A 306 -0.93 13.73 -17.91
C SER A 306 0.37 12.92 -17.85
N ASP A 307 1.06 12.94 -16.71
CA ASP A 307 2.39 12.31 -16.54
C ASP A 307 2.27 10.86 -16.05
N LEU A 308 1.04 10.39 -15.83
CA LEU A 308 0.74 9.06 -15.29
C LEU A 308 1.30 7.91 -16.14
N PRO A 309 1.22 7.91 -17.49
CA PRO A 309 1.79 6.83 -18.29
C PRO A 309 3.29 6.63 -18.04
N ASP A 310 4.07 7.71 -18.02
CA ASP A 310 5.52 7.65 -17.79
C ASP A 310 5.83 7.15 -16.37
N ALA A 311 5.08 7.61 -15.37
CA ALA A 311 5.25 7.16 -13.99
C ALA A 311 4.93 5.66 -13.80
N LEU A 312 3.90 5.15 -14.50
CA LEU A 312 3.55 3.72 -14.49
C LEU A 312 4.63 2.84 -15.14
N HIS A 313 5.37 3.35 -16.12
CA HIS A 313 6.55 2.65 -16.64
C HIS A 313 7.72 2.67 -15.65
N GLN A 314 7.97 3.79 -14.97
CA GLN A 314 9.10 3.93 -14.03
C GLN A 314 8.99 3.03 -12.78
N ILE A 315 7.78 2.80 -12.25
CA ILE A 315 7.60 1.99 -11.03
C ILE A 315 8.09 0.55 -11.20
N MET A 316 7.96 -0.02 -12.40
CA MET A 316 8.34 -1.41 -12.67
C MET A 316 9.85 -1.63 -12.71
N HIS A 317 10.63 -0.57 -12.94
CA HIS A 317 12.10 -0.63 -12.92
C HIS A 317 12.72 -0.36 -11.54
N GLY A 318 11.90 -0.31 -10.47
CA GLY A 318 12.38 -0.07 -9.11
C GLY A 318 12.92 1.35 -8.87
N GLY A 319 12.65 2.28 -9.79
CA GLY A 319 13.10 3.66 -9.72
C GLY A 319 12.47 4.46 -8.58
N ILE A 320 11.33 4.02 -8.06
CA ILE A 320 10.54 4.79 -7.10
C ILE A 320 11.00 4.56 -5.67
N THR A 321 11.18 5.66 -4.93
CA THR A 321 11.37 5.71 -3.47
C THR A 321 10.15 6.44 -2.88
N GLY A 322 9.54 5.89 -1.83
CA GLY A 322 8.36 6.50 -1.21
C GLY A 322 7.06 6.25 -2.02
N ARG A 323 6.25 7.31 -2.18
CA ARG A 323 4.91 7.27 -2.79
C ARG A 323 4.82 8.18 -4.01
N TYR A 324 3.94 7.84 -4.95
CA TYR A 324 3.55 8.72 -6.04
C TYR A 324 2.06 9.05 -5.89
N LEU A 325 1.75 10.34 -5.89
CA LEU A 325 0.40 10.87 -5.84
C LEU A 325 0.06 11.45 -7.20
N VAL A 326 -1.05 11.00 -7.76
CA VAL A 326 -1.57 11.50 -9.03
C VAL A 326 -2.60 12.57 -8.71
N LYS A 327 -2.33 13.81 -9.09
CA LYS A 327 -3.32 14.88 -9.03
C LYS A 327 -4.19 14.82 -10.28
N ILE A 328 -5.45 14.47 -10.11
CA ILE A 328 -6.43 14.35 -11.20
C ILE A 328 -7.17 15.67 -11.41
N LYS A 329 -7.50 16.37 -10.32
CA LYS A 329 -8.15 17.68 -10.33
C LYS A 329 -7.38 18.71 -9.50
#